data_AF-A0A9X1WEQ4-F1
#
_entry.id   AF-A0A9X1WEQ4-F1
#
_cell.length_a   1.000
_cell.length_b   1.000
_cell.length_c   1.000
_cell.angle_alpha   90.00
_cell.angle_beta   90.00
_cell.angle_gamma   90.00
#
_symmetry.space_group_name_H-M   'P 1'
#
loop_
_entity.id
_entity.type
_entity.pdbx_description
1 polymer ?
#
loop_
_entity_poly.entity_id
_entity_poly.type
_entity_poly.pdbx_seq_one_letter_code
_entity_poly.pdbx_strand_id
1 'polypeptide(L)'
;ALDEEGNLTVPAGVSAFDIILPTVDDEEVEATESYSLNVDGVPATGYILDNDKPSITSVDVTADDDTVVEGEDLVFNVQLSEATQSPVTYPITLPESLDVDVENISFSDGVTLDEEGNLNVPAGVSAFNITLPTVDDNEVEPTESYSLEVDEVPAT
;
A
#
# COMPACT_ATOMS: atom_id res chain seq x y z
N ALA A 1 35.38 -19.55 -9.17
CA ALA A 1 35.77 -18.23 -8.65
C ALA A 1 36.29 -17.40 -9.81
N LEU A 2 36.11 -16.09 -9.76
CA LEU A 2 36.71 -15.17 -10.73
C LEU A 2 38.20 -15.00 -10.39
N ASP A 3 39.07 -14.89 -11.39
CA ASP A 3 40.45 -14.46 -11.21
C ASP A 3 40.55 -12.93 -11.07
N GLU A 4 41.77 -12.40 -10.94
CA GLU A 4 42.00 -10.95 -10.78
C GLU A 4 41.59 -10.14 -12.02
N GLU A 5 41.46 -10.81 -13.17
CA GLU A 5 41.02 -10.26 -14.43
C GLU A 5 39.51 -10.44 -14.68
N GLY A 6 38.78 -11.09 -13.76
CA GLY A 6 37.33 -11.30 -13.85
C GLY A 6 36.92 -12.51 -14.69
N ASN A 7 37.84 -13.43 -15.03
CA ASN A 7 37.52 -14.65 -15.76
C ASN A 7 37.02 -15.75 -14.83
N LEU A 8 35.96 -16.44 -15.26
CA LEU A 8 35.48 -17.63 -14.59
C LEU A 8 36.27 -18.87 -15.04
N THR A 9 37.06 -19.46 -14.14
CA THR A 9 37.71 -20.75 -14.41
C THR A 9 36.79 -21.91 -14.04
N VAL A 10 36.45 -22.75 -15.02
CA VAL A 10 35.65 -23.98 -14.84
C VAL A 10 36.59 -25.20 -14.88
N PRO A 11 36.67 -26.02 -13.82
CA PRO A 11 37.52 -27.21 -13.82
C PRO A 11 37.11 -28.25 -14.88
N ALA A 12 38.08 -29.03 -15.35
CA ALA A 12 37.82 -30.11 -16.30
C ALA A 12 36.80 -31.11 -15.74
N GLY A 13 35.82 -31.49 -16.57
CA GLY A 13 34.77 -32.45 -16.20
C GLY A 13 33.52 -31.83 -15.55
N VAL A 14 33.51 -30.52 -15.29
CA VAL A 14 32.29 -29.82 -14.82
C VAL A 14 31.40 -29.49 -16.01
N SER A 15 30.16 -29.97 -15.98
CA SER A 15 29.14 -29.72 -17.02
C SER A 15 28.03 -28.76 -16.57
N ALA A 16 27.96 -28.46 -15.28
CA ALA A 16 26.99 -27.55 -14.68
C ALA A 16 27.59 -26.92 -13.42
N PHE A 17 27.27 -25.65 -13.19
CA PHE A 17 27.60 -24.90 -11.99
C PHE A 17 26.56 -23.80 -11.82
N ASP A 18 26.42 -23.29 -10.60
CA ASP A 18 25.53 -22.18 -10.30
C ASP A 18 26.36 -20.89 -10.14
N ILE A 19 25.80 -19.77 -10.58
CA ILE A 19 26.25 -18.43 -10.22
C ILE A 19 25.18 -17.86 -9.31
N ILE A 20 25.57 -17.52 -8.07
CA ILE A 20 24.69 -16.94 -7.07
C ILE A 20 25.04 -15.46 -6.98
N LEU A 21 24.08 -14.60 -7.28
CA LEU A 21 24.15 -13.17 -7.04
C LEU A 21 23.27 -12.87 -5.83
N PRO A 22 23.83 -12.45 -4.68
CA PRO A 22 23.02 -12.05 -3.53
C PRO A 22 22.26 -10.75 -3.85
N THR A 23 21.03 -10.66 -3.35
CA THR A 23 20.24 -9.42 -3.34
C THR A 23 20.48 -8.65 -2.05
N VAL A 24 20.04 -7.39 -2.03
CA VAL A 24 19.92 -6.56 -0.82
C VAL A 24 18.43 -6.45 -0.51
N ASP A 25 18.09 -6.55 0.77
CA ASP A 25 16.73 -6.40 1.29
C ASP A 25 16.75 -5.16 2.19
N ASP A 26 15.83 -4.24 1.98
CA ASP A 26 15.72 -3.01 2.75
C ASP A 26 14.25 -2.64 3.01
N GLU A 27 13.89 -1.35 2.99
CA GLU A 27 12.53 -0.87 3.29
C GLU A 27 12.06 0.12 2.21
N GLU A 28 12.86 0.36 1.15
CA GLU A 28 12.51 1.29 0.09
C GLU A 28 11.57 0.61 -0.91
N VAL A 29 10.45 1.26 -1.24
CA VAL A 29 9.52 0.71 -2.24
C VAL A 29 10.07 1.01 -3.64
N GLU A 30 10.37 -0.04 -4.39
CA GLU A 30 11.11 0.05 -5.65
C GLU A 30 10.35 -0.55 -6.84
N ALA A 31 10.73 -0.12 -8.04
CA ALA A 31 10.26 -0.79 -9.26
C ALA A 31 11.05 -2.09 -9.49
N THR A 32 10.46 -3.04 -10.21
CA THR A 32 11.18 -4.26 -10.63
C THR A 32 12.50 -3.91 -11.33
N GLU A 33 13.60 -4.38 -10.75
CA GLU A 33 14.93 -4.18 -11.31
C GLU A 33 15.30 -5.33 -12.25
N SER A 34 16.16 -5.06 -13.23
CA SER A 34 16.59 -6.05 -14.23
C SER A 34 18.10 -6.11 -14.31
N TYR A 35 18.66 -7.30 -14.07
CA TYR A 35 20.10 -7.55 -14.12
C TYR A 35 20.44 -8.56 -15.21
N SER A 36 21.48 -8.26 -15.99
CA SER A 36 21.98 -9.15 -17.05
C SER A 36 23.37 -9.67 -16.71
N LEU A 37 23.49 -10.99 -16.62
CA LEU A 37 24.75 -11.71 -16.50
C LEU A 37 25.17 -12.21 -17.87
N ASN A 38 26.44 -12.02 -18.24
CA ASN A 38 27.01 -12.57 -19.47
C ASN A 38 28.15 -13.53 -19.13
N VAL A 39 28.08 -14.76 -19.62
CA VAL A 39 29.14 -15.76 -19.49
C VAL A 39 29.58 -16.17 -20.89
N ASP A 40 30.80 -15.81 -21.25
CA ASP A 40 31.40 -16.11 -22.56
C ASP A 40 30.49 -15.74 -23.76
N GLY A 41 29.86 -14.55 -23.69
CA GLY A 41 28.97 -14.06 -24.73
C GLY A 41 27.53 -14.58 -24.63
N VAL A 42 27.21 -15.47 -23.69
CA VAL A 42 25.85 -15.98 -23.46
C VAL A 42 25.16 -15.14 -22.37
N PRO A 43 24.12 -14.34 -22.71
CA PRO A 43 23.40 -13.56 -21.72
C PRO A 43 22.35 -14.38 -20.97
N ALA A 44 22.16 -14.06 -19.70
CA ALA A 44 21.04 -14.45 -18.87
C ALA A 44 20.50 -13.20 -18.15
N THR A 45 19.18 -13.04 -18.08
CA THR A 45 18.53 -11.92 -17.39
C THR A 45 17.78 -12.44 -16.18
N GLY A 46 18.00 -11.81 -15.03
CA GLY A 46 17.23 -11.98 -13.81
C GLY A 46 16.51 -10.69 -13.43
N TYR A 47 15.50 -10.82 -12.57
CA TYR A 47 14.72 -9.70 -12.05
C TYR A 47 14.76 -9.72 -10.53
N ILE A 48 14.81 -8.54 -9.92
CA ILE A 48 14.58 -8.36 -8.48
C ILE A 48 13.19 -7.76 -8.34
N LEU A 49 12.33 -8.46 -7.60
CA LEU A 49 10.99 -8.01 -7.30
C LEU A 49 11.04 -7.38 -5.92
N ASP A 50 10.54 -6.16 -5.83
CA ASP A 50 10.34 -5.48 -4.55
C ASP A 50 9.33 -6.24 -3.68
N ASN A 51 9.61 -6.33 -2.39
CA ASN A 51 8.76 -6.92 -1.38
C ASN A 51 8.33 -5.94 -0.29
N ASP A 52 8.62 -4.66 -0.48
CA ASP A 52 8.23 -3.60 0.44
C ASP A 52 6.87 -2.99 0.08
N LYS A 53 6.28 -2.29 1.05
CA LYS A 53 4.98 -1.63 0.90
C LYS A 53 5.04 -0.21 1.48
N PRO A 54 4.38 0.78 0.86
CA PRO A 54 4.25 2.09 1.48
C PRO A 54 3.54 2.00 2.84
N SER A 55 3.88 2.86 3.78
CA SER A 55 3.21 2.96 5.08
C SER A 55 2.13 4.04 5.07
N ILE A 56 1.11 3.90 5.92
CA ILE A 56 0.16 4.98 6.18
C ILE A 56 0.84 6.00 7.09
N THR A 57 0.85 7.27 6.68
CA THR A 57 1.52 8.36 7.40
C THR A 57 0.55 9.25 8.17
N SER A 58 -0.66 9.45 7.63
CA SER A 58 -1.76 10.10 8.34
C SER A 58 -3.11 9.67 7.79
N VAL A 59 -4.12 9.83 8.64
CA VAL A 59 -5.54 9.78 8.29
C VAL A 59 -6.14 11.03 8.93
N ASP A 60 -6.57 11.99 8.13
CA ASP A 60 -7.00 13.31 8.61
C ASP A 60 -8.45 13.57 8.21
N VAL A 61 -9.28 14.06 9.14
CA VAL A 61 -10.63 14.52 8.79
C VAL A 61 -10.53 15.85 8.03
N THR A 62 -11.18 15.95 6.88
CA THR A 62 -11.05 17.12 6.01
C THR A 62 -12.03 18.26 6.35
N ALA A 63 -13.00 18.01 7.23
CA ALA A 63 -13.97 19.01 7.67
C ALA A 63 -13.35 20.03 8.61
N ASP A 64 -13.90 21.25 8.66
CA ASP A 64 -13.46 22.26 9.62
C ASP A 64 -13.76 21.79 11.06
N ASP A 65 -12.76 21.88 11.94
CA ASP A 65 -12.80 21.39 13.34
C ASP A 65 -13.21 19.90 13.47
N ASP A 66 -12.98 19.08 12.42
CA ASP A 66 -13.25 17.63 12.38
C ASP A 66 -14.72 17.26 12.67
N THR A 67 -15.64 18.19 12.37
CA THR A 67 -17.07 18.02 12.64
C THR A 67 -17.91 18.28 11.40
N VAL A 68 -19.00 17.51 11.26
CA VAL A 68 -20.01 17.71 10.23
C VAL A 68 -21.40 17.76 10.85
N VAL A 69 -22.35 18.33 10.13
CA VAL A 69 -23.77 18.25 10.48
C VAL A 69 -24.30 16.90 10.00
N GLU A 70 -25.23 16.30 10.74
CA GLU A 70 -25.94 15.09 10.31
C GLU A 70 -26.48 15.22 8.87
N GLY A 71 -26.31 14.17 8.08
CA GLY A 71 -26.64 14.14 6.65
C GLY A 71 -25.52 14.62 5.71
N GLU A 72 -24.45 15.21 6.24
CA GLU A 72 -23.25 15.53 5.46
C GLU A 72 -22.20 14.41 5.57
N ASP A 73 -21.26 14.38 4.63
CA ASP A 73 -20.23 13.33 4.59
C ASP A 73 -19.06 13.64 5.54
N LEU A 74 -18.64 12.63 6.31
CA LEU A 74 -17.30 12.60 6.90
C LEU A 74 -16.31 12.19 5.81
N VAL A 75 -15.36 13.06 5.48
CA VAL A 75 -14.32 12.77 4.49
C VAL A 75 -12.97 12.70 5.19
N PHE A 76 -12.34 11.53 5.12
CA PHE A 76 -11.02 11.24 5.66
C PHE A 76 -9.99 11.21 4.53
N ASN A 77 -8.95 12.03 4.63
CA ASN A 77 -7.82 11.99 3.71
C ASN A 77 -6.75 11.03 4.26
N VAL A 78 -6.42 9.99 3.51
CA VAL A 78 -5.39 9.00 3.84
C VAL A 78 -4.15 9.30 3.03
N GLN A 79 -3.01 9.45 3.71
CA GLN A 79 -1.71 9.76 3.10
C GLN A 79 -0.74 8.59 3.26
N LEU A 80 -0.15 8.13 2.16
CA LEU A 80 0.89 7.10 2.16
C LEU A 80 2.29 7.75 2.14
N SER A 81 3.31 7.02 2.60
CA SER A 81 4.71 7.47 2.57
C SER A 81 5.20 7.76 1.15
N GLU A 82 4.66 7.05 0.17
CA GLU A 82 4.91 7.22 -1.26
C GLU A 82 3.80 6.56 -2.10
N ALA A 83 3.90 6.65 -3.43
CA ALA A 83 2.97 5.97 -4.32
C ALA A 83 3.22 4.47 -4.35
N THR A 84 2.15 3.68 -4.30
CA THR A 84 2.22 2.23 -4.49
C THR A 84 2.76 1.85 -5.88
N GLN A 85 3.59 0.82 -5.99
CA GLN A 85 4.11 0.33 -7.28
C GLN A 85 3.26 -0.80 -7.89
N SER A 86 2.54 -1.52 -7.04
CA SER A 86 1.54 -2.54 -7.36
C SER A 86 0.33 -2.38 -6.44
N PRO A 87 -0.80 -3.08 -6.66
CA PRO A 87 -1.88 -3.08 -5.68
C PRO A 87 -1.41 -3.56 -4.30
N VAL A 88 -1.82 -2.85 -3.24
CA VAL A 88 -1.47 -3.14 -1.84
C VAL A 88 -2.73 -3.16 -0.99
N THR A 89 -2.78 -4.06 0.00
CA THR A 89 -3.90 -4.17 0.95
C THR A 89 -3.55 -3.54 2.30
N TYR A 90 -4.47 -2.76 2.87
CA TYR A 90 -4.38 -2.22 4.24
C TYR A 90 -5.63 -2.56 5.05
N PRO A 91 -5.50 -3.02 6.30
CA PRO A 91 -6.67 -3.20 7.16
C PRO A 91 -7.29 -1.84 7.47
N ILE A 92 -8.63 -1.81 7.54
CA ILE A 92 -9.40 -0.64 7.95
C ILE A 92 -10.37 -1.04 9.05
N THR A 93 -10.47 -0.20 10.08
CA THR A 93 -11.50 -0.31 11.11
C THR A 93 -12.50 0.83 10.89
N LEU A 94 -13.74 0.47 10.58
CA LEU A 94 -14.84 1.42 10.40
C LEU A 94 -15.60 1.60 11.73
N PRO A 95 -16.22 2.77 11.96
CA PRO A 95 -17.06 2.98 13.12
C PRO A 95 -18.30 2.07 13.10
N GLU A 96 -18.67 1.55 14.27
CA GLU A 96 -19.91 0.81 14.48
C GLU A 96 -20.97 1.75 15.09
N SER A 97 -21.70 2.50 14.24
CA SER A 97 -22.86 3.30 14.66
C SER A 97 -24.01 3.23 13.66
N LEU A 98 -25.21 3.61 14.10
CA LEU A 98 -26.38 3.75 13.24
C LEU A 98 -26.42 5.11 12.51
N ASP A 99 -25.66 6.09 13.01
CA ASP A 99 -25.65 7.47 12.49
C ASP A 99 -24.59 7.68 11.39
N VAL A 100 -23.96 6.58 10.96
CA VAL A 100 -23.07 6.52 9.79
C VAL A 100 -23.56 5.45 8.82
N ASP A 101 -23.55 5.78 7.52
CA ASP A 101 -23.98 4.88 6.46
C ASP A 101 -22.78 4.17 5.84
N VAL A 102 -22.31 3.14 6.55
CA VAL A 102 -21.19 2.30 6.10
C VAL A 102 -21.50 1.56 4.80
N GLU A 103 -22.78 1.29 4.49
CA GLU A 103 -23.18 0.62 3.25
C GLU A 103 -22.91 1.50 2.01
N ASN A 104 -22.96 2.83 2.18
CA ASN A 104 -22.71 3.80 1.12
C ASN A 104 -21.33 4.48 1.23
N ILE A 105 -20.39 3.87 1.95
CA ILE A 105 -19.00 4.31 1.98
C ILE A 105 -18.40 4.32 0.56
N SER A 106 -17.61 5.34 0.24
CA SER A 106 -16.94 5.44 -1.05
C SER A 106 -15.50 5.89 -0.91
N PHE A 107 -14.71 5.62 -1.96
CA PHE A 107 -13.28 5.86 -1.98
C PHE A 107 -12.87 6.54 -3.28
N SER A 108 -11.85 7.40 -3.22
CA SER A 108 -11.25 7.99 -4.42
C SER A 108 -10.14 7.10 -5.02
N ASP A 109 -9.60 7.54 -6.15
CA ASP A 109 -8.38 6.97 -6.76
C ASP A 109 -8.44 5.47 -7.08
N GLY A 110 -9.66 4.93 -7.24
CA GLY A 110 -9.90 3.53 -7.56
C GLY A 110 -9.69 2.58 -6.39
N VAL A 111 -9.53 3.09 -5.17
CA VAL A 111 -9.47 2.30 -3.94
C VAL A 111 -10.82 1.59 -3.72
N THR A 112 -10.78 0.36 -3.21
CA THR A 112 -11.97 -0.45 -2.93
C THR A 112 -11.80 -1.21 -1.62
N LEU A 113 -12.87 -1.85 -1.14
CA LEU A 113 -12.77 -2.91 -0.13
C LEU A 113 -12.65 -4.29 -0.80
N ASP A 114 -11.85 -5.18 -0.23
CA ASP A 114 -11.81 -6.59 -0.61
C ASP A 114 -12.92 -7.42 0.07
N GLU A 115 -12.94 -8.74 -0.15
CA GLU A 115 -13.96 -9.63 0.40
C GLU A 115 -13.88 -9.75 1.93
N GLU A 116 -12.72 -9.45 2.51
CA GLU A 116 -12.45 -9.43 3.94
C GLU A 116 -12.69 -8.05 4.58
N GLY A 117 -13.02 -7.03 3.78
CA GLY A 117 -13.27 -5.67 4.25
C GLY A 117 -12.01 -4.82 4.45
N ASN A 118 -10.85 -5.23 3.91
CA ASN A 118 -9.64 -4.41 3.90
C ASN A 118 -9.61 -3.51 2.66
N LEU A 119 -8.89 -2.39 2.75
CA LEU A 119 -8.66 -1.52 1.60
C LEU A 119 -7.74 -2.21 0.60
N ASN A 120 -8.10 -2.16 -0.67
CA ASN A 120 -7.25 -2.49 -1.81
C ASN A 120 -6.89 -1.18 -2.54
N VAL A 121 -5.62 -0.78 -2.44
CA VAL A 121 -5.08 0.46 -3.00
C VAL A 121 -4.37 0.15 -4.32
N PRO A 122 -4.84 0.64 -5.48
CA PRO A 122 -4.20 0.39 -6.77
C PRO A 122 -2.79 0.97 -6.86
N ALA A 123 -2.01 0.54 -7.86
CA ALA A 123 -0.71 1.13 -8.17
C ALA A 123 -0.82 2.61 -8.55
N GLY A 124 0.15 3.41 -8.12
CA GLY A 124 0.28 4.83 -8.41
C GLY A 124 -0.41 5.76 -7.41
N VAL A 125 -1.02 5.21 -6.36
CA VAL A 125 -1.76 5.98 -5.35
C VAL A 125 -0.85 6.30 -4.17
N SER A 126 -0.66 7.59 -3.89
CA SER A 126 0.06 8.08 -2.69
C SER A 126 -0.89 8.73 -1.66
N ALA A 127 -2.14 8.95 -2.05
CA ALA A 127 -3.15 9.61 -1.27
C ALA A 127 -4.53 9.25 -1.81
N PHE A 128 -5.52 9.11 -0.96
CA PHE A 128 -6.91 8.94 -1.36
C PHE A 128 -7.85 9.43 -0.25
N ASN A 129 -9.12 9.61 -0.60
CA ASN A 129 -10.16 9.96 0.35
C ASN A 129 -11.06 8.75 0.62
N ILE A 130 -11.46 8.61 1.88
CA ILE A 130 -12.58 7.78 2.32
C ILE A 130 -13.72 8.73 2.64
N THR A 131 -14.87 8.52 2.00
CA THR A 131 -16.09 9.31 2.24
C THR A 131 -17.10 8.39 2.92
N LEU A 132 -17.42 8.71 4.17
CA LEU A 132 -18.39 8.02 5.01
C LEU A 132 -19.60 8.95 5.24
N PRO A 133 -20.75 8.70 4.62
CA PRO A 133 -21.94 9.51 4.85
C PRO A 133 -22.43 9.38 6.29
N THR A 134 -22.92 10.48 6.86
CA THR A 134 -23.69 10.45 8.12
C THR A 134 -25.19 10.38 7.83
N VAL A 135 -25.96 9.91 8.81
CA VAL A 135 -27.42 9.77 8.68
C VAL A 135 -28.10 11.00 9.29
N ASP A 136 -28.94 11.67 8.50
CA ASP A 136 -29.86 12.71 8.98
C ASP A 136 -31.20 12.06 9.34
N ASP A 137 -31.59 12.12 10.62
CA ASP A 137 -32.87 11.60 11.08
C ASP A 137 -33.70 12.64 11.89
N ASN A 138 -34.61 12.19 12.77
CA ASN A 138 -35.47 13.10 13.54
C ASN A 138 -35.26 12.98 15.04
N GLU A 139 -34.37 12.11 15.50
CA GLU A 139 -33.98 12.03 16.89
C GLU A 139 -33.06 13.21 17.24
N VAL A 140 -33.08 13.59 18.52
CA VAL A 140 -32.23 14.68 19.01
C VAL A 140 -31.23 14.05 19.95
N GLU A 141 -29.99 14.02 19.50
CA GLU A 141 -28.92 13.28 20.13
C GLU A 141 -27.82 14.23 20.64
N PRO A 142 -26.99 13.81 21.61
CA PRO A 142 -25.78 14.55 21.94
C PRO A 142 -24.78 14.49 20.78
N THR A 143 -23.74 15.33 20.81
CA THR A 143 -22.63 15.19 19.86
C THR A 143 -21.96 13.81 20.00
N GLU A 144 -21.91 13.05 18.92
CA GLU A 144 -21.12 11.82 18.83
C GLU A 144 -19.69 12.05 18.33
N SER A 145 -18.87 11.02 18.45
CA SER A 145 -17.51 10.97 17.88
C SER A 145 -17.27 9.58 17.33
N TYR A 146 -16.80 9.51 16.10
CA TYR A 146 -16.52 8.26 15.39
C TYR A 146 -15.02 8.13 15.14
N SER A 147 -14.49 6.93 15.32
CA SER A 147 -13.10 6.61 15.01
C SER A 147 -13.04 5.72 13.77
N LEU A 148 -12.20 6.12 12.81
CA LEU A 148 -11.77 5.30 11.69
C LEU A 148 -10.26 5.08 11.83
N GLU A 149 -9.77 3.88 11.54
CA GLU A 149 -8.32 3.59 11.57
C GLU A 149 -7.91 2.86 10.29
N VAL A 150 -6.73 3.17 9.75
CA VAL A 150 -6.15 2.49 8.59
C VAL A 150 -4.73 2.03 8.94
N ASP A 151 -4.46 0.73 8.83
CA ASP A 151 -3.16 0.12 9.19
C ASP A 151 -2.67 0.55 10.59
N GLU A 152 -3.57 0.51 11.57
CA GLU A 152 -3.35 0.95 12.97
C GLU A 152 -3.08 2.47 13.15
N VAL A 153 -3.24 3.27 12.09
CA VAL A 153 -3.18 4.74 12.16
C VAL A 153 -4.60 5.29 12.34
N PRO A 154 -4.92 5.88 13.51
CA PRO A 154 -6.24 6.45 13.75
C PRO A 154 -6.43 7.77 13.01
N ALA A 155 -7.66 8.03 12.61
CA ALA A 155 -8.09 9.34 12.12
C ALA A 155 -7.90 10.41 13.20
N THR A 156 -7.34 11.55 12.80
CA THR A 156 -7.17 12.74 13.64
C THR A 156 -7.80 13.97 13.06
#